data_AF-A0A839K7D8-F1
#
_entry.id   AF-A0A839K7D8-F1
#
_cell.length_a   1.000
_cell.length_b   1.000
_cell.length_c   1.000
_cell.angle_alpha   90.00
_cell.angle_beta   90.00
_cell.angle_gamma   90.00
#
_symmetry.space_group_name_H-M   'P 1'
#
loop_
_entity.id
_entity.type
_entity.pdbx_description
1 polymer ?
#
loop_
_entity_poly.entity_id
_entity_poly.type
_entity_poly.pdbx_seq_one_letter_code
_entity_poly.pdbx_strand_id
1 'polypeptide(L)'
;MKYARQYKQNLSFKLTAGFIILGILICSTSCTISYMKYKSVIEKLYNDTAYQIAEVARSYINGDDIERYLKTGIVDDKYESMGEKITTLRNSMKVNYIYIAKLEGIDLTYIYDVDNPEDQFPPFALGDTGQINPKFREDAKKIVTTGERVDNYFYSHSQFGYNTSAIIPIYNSQNEIIAILGVEIAMEKLHSNMLEYILYAVVLSTILITFFILLYMNYLRRKVVAPINLITREALSFIKHETKVSEHLDKVKTQDEIEHLAYAIKKMEIDINEYIKNLTETTAEKERISAELNIASQIQTSMLPCISPSFPKRKEIYIDAMMRSAKEVGGDFYDFFMVGEDQIAVVIADVSGKGVPAALFIVITKTLIKNQVQAGYSPAEAFATVNSQLCENSDAGMFVTAWMGILDITTGKLTYVNAGHTPPLLKTNGGGFEYLKSHSGFVLAGLKEMNYIQFEIQLHKGDTLFLYTDGITEATNRYYEKYGEYRLLAVLNQNRGALPKTLLKAVVDDVDLHIEDTTQSDDLTMLALTYNGRI
;
A
#
# COMPACT_ATOMS: atom_id res chain seq x y z
N MET A 1 -8.64 14.69 7.97
CA MET A 1 -9.97 14.21 7.53
C MET A 1 -10.07 14.24 6.00
N LYS A 2 -9.84 13.12 5.28
CA LYS A 2 -10.16 13.02 3.82
C LYS A 2 -10.13 11.60 3.23
N TYR A 3 -10.54 10.57 3.97
CA TYR A 3 -10.48 9.17 3.46
C TYR A 3 -11.82 8.40 3.46
N ALA A 4 -12.96 9.09 3.45
CA ALA A 4 -14.26 8.45 3.20
C ALA A 4 -14.76 8.82 1.80
N ARG A 5 -14.09 8.34 0.75
CA ARG A 5 -14.71 8.27 -0.57
C ARG A 5 -15.74 7.14 -0.48
N GLN A 6 -17.00 7.51 -0.22
CA GLN A 6 -18.13 6.57 -0.23
C GLN A 6 -18.09 5.82 -1.57
N TYR A 7 -17.72 4.54 -1.52
CA TYR A 7 -17.75 3.69 -2.71
C TYR A 7 -19.19 3.67 -3.22
N LYS A 8 -19.42 4.28 -4.39
CA LYS A 8 -20.75 4.44 -5.02
C LYS A 8 -21.43 3.11 -5.38
N GLN A 9 -20.72 1.98 -5.31
CA GLN A 9 -21.25 0.66 -5.64
C GLN A 9 -20.75 -0.37 -4.61
N ASN A 10 -21.70 -1.05 -3.95
CA ASN A 10 -21.40 -2.16 -3.05
C ASN A 10 -20.72 -3.30 -3.82
N LEU A 11 -19.68 -3.92 -3.25
CA LEU A 11 -19.00 -5.10 -3.80
C LEU A 11 -20.01 -6.20 -4.21
N SER A 12 -21.05 -6.36 -3.41
CA SER A 12 -22.19 -7.24 -3.70
C SER A 12 -22.83 -6.97 -5.06
N PHE A 13 -23.02 -5.71 -5.45
CA PHE A 13 -23.69 -5.34 -6.70
C PHE A 13 -22.86 -5.73 -7.92
N LYS A 14 -21.53 -5.55 -7.86
CA LYS A 14 -20.62 -5.91 -8.95
C LYS A 14 -20.57 -7.43 -9.14
N LEU A 15 -20.53 -8.19 -8.04
CA LEU A 15 -20.53 -9.65 -8.08
C LEU A 15 -21.87 -10.20 -8.59
N THR A 16 -23.01 -9.62 -8.17
CA THR A 16 -24.33 -10.11 -8.62
C THR A 16 -24.61 -9.80 -10.08
N ALA A 17 -24.15 -8.66 -10.60
CA ALA A 17 -24.38 -8.29 -12.00
C ALA A 17 -23.84 -9.34 -12.99
N GLY A 18 -22.66 -9.91 -12.72
CA GLY A 18 -22.07 -10.95 -13.59
C GLY A 18 -22.92 -12.22 -13.66
N PHE A 19 -23.44 -12.69 -12.52
CA PHE A 19 -24.30 -13.88 -12.48
C PHE A 19 -25.67 -13.65 -13.11
N ILE A 20 -26.23 -12.44 -13.01
CA ILE A 20 -27.47 -12.09 -13.70
C ILE A 20 -27.28 -12.19 -15.21
N ILE A 21 -26.20 -11.62 -15.75
CA ILE A 21 -25.89 -11.67 -17.18
C ILE A 21 -25.70 -13.13 -17.64
N LEU A 22 -24.94 -13.93 -16.88
CA LEU A 22 -24.73 -15.34 -17.20
C LEU A 22 -26.04 -16.14 -17.19
N GLY A 23 -26.89 -15.92 -16.19
CA GLY A 23 -28.20 -16.58 -16.07
C GLY A 23 -29.11 -16.27 -17.26
N ILE A 24 -29.18 -14.99 -17.66
CA ILE A 24 -29.96 -14.57 -18.83
C ILE A 24 -29.42 -15.25 -20.11
N LEU A 25 -28.11 -15.33 -20.28
CA LEU A 25 -27.48 -15.92 -21.47
C LEU A 25 -27.73 -17.44 -21.57
N ILE A 26 -27.63 -18.16 -20.46
CA ILE A 26 -27.94 -19.60 -20.40
C ILE A 26 -29.42 -19.86 -20.68
N CYS A 27 -30.33 -19.07 -20.10
CA CYS A 27 -31.77 -19.25 -20.34
C CYS A 27 -32.16 -18.89 -21.77
N SER A 28 -31.62 -17.81 -22.33
CA SER A 28 -31.88 -17.42 -23.73
C SER A 28 -31.43 -18.51 -24.71
N THR A 29 -30.22 -19.05 -24.53
CA THR A 29 -29.69 -20.11 -25.40
C THR A 29 -30.49 -21.40 -25.28
N SER A 30 -30.81 -21.82 -24.06
CA SER A 30 -31.62 -23.01 -23.79
C SER A 30 -33.04 -22.91 -24.37
N CYS A 31 -33.72 -21.77 -24.21
CA CYS A 31 -35.05 -21.54 -24.78
C CYS A 31 -35.02 -21.59 -26.31
N THR A 32 -33.98 -21.00 -26.93
CA THR A 32 -33.83 -21.00 -28.39
C THR A 32 -33.64 -22.41 -28.94
N ILE A 33 -32.77 -23.21 -28.32
CA ILE A 33 -32.53 -24.60 -28.72
C ILE A 33 -33.80 -25.45 -28.54
N SER A 34 -34.49 -25.30 -27.41
CA SER A 34 -35.72 -26.03 -27.10
C SER A 34 -36.82 -25.70 -28.11
N TYR A 35 -36.98 -24.42 -28.46
CA TYR A 35 -37.92 -23.96 -29.48
C TYR A 35 -37.62 -24.59 -30.84
N MET A 36 -36.37 -24.53 -31.30
CA MET A 36 -35.97 -25.10 -32.59
C MET A 36 -36.25 -26.60 -32.66
N LYS A 37 -35.97 -27.33 -31.57
CA LYS A 37 -36.20 -28.78 -31.51
C LYS A 37 -37.70 -29.11 -31.50
N TYR A 38 -38.48 -28.40 -30.69
CA TYR A 38 -39.92 -28.59 -30.62
C TYR A 38 -40.59 -28.31 -31.97
N LYS A 39 -40.25 -27.18 -32.59
CA LYS A 39 -40.72 -26.80 -33.93
C LYS A 39 -40.47 -27.91 -34.94
N SER A 40 -39.21 -28.35 -35.07
CA SER A 40 -38.81 -29.38 -36.04
C SER A 40 -39.53 -30.72 -35.84
N VAL A 41 -39.74 -31.16 -34.59
CA VAL A 41 -40.42 -32.43 -34.29
C VAL A 41 -41.90 -32.37 -34.66
N ILE A 42 -42.59 -31.30 -34.30
CA ILE A 42 -44.03 -31.21 -34.56
C ILE A 42 -44.29 -30.91 -36.05
N GLU A 43 -43.45 -30.10 -36.69
CA GLU A 43 -43.50 -29.87 -38.14
C GLU A 43 -43.43 -31.17 -38.94
N LYS A 44 -42.50 -32.06 -38.57
CA LYS A 44 -42.39 -33.39 -39.16
C LYS A 44 -43.63 -34.24 -38.91
N LEU A 45 -44.17 -34.24 -37.68
CA LEU A 45 -45.36 -35.02 -37.32
C LEU A 45 -46.57 -34.65 -38.18
N TYR A 46 -46.84 -33.35 -38.36
CA TYR A 46 -47.94 -32.88 -39.21
C TYR A 46 -47.74 -33.27 -40.67
N ASN A 47 -46.52 -33.14 -41.18
CA ASN A 47 -46.23 -33.51 -42.55
C ASN A 47 -46.40 -35.03 -42.77
N ASP A 48 -45.87 -35.87 -41.87
CA ASP A 48 -46.05 -37.33 -41.93
C ASP A 48 -47.54 -37.71 -41.87
N THR A 49 -48.34 -36.99 -41.08
CA THR A 49 -49.80 -37.18 -41.03
C THR A 49 -50.46 -36.82 -42.36
N ALA A 50 -50.05 -35.72 -43.01
CA ALA A 50 -50.56 -35.34 -44.33
C ALA A 50 -50.27 -36.42 -45.38
N TYR A 51 -49.06 -36.99 -45.39
CA TYR A 51 -48.71 -38.09 -46.30
C TYR A 51 -49.52 -39.36 -46.02
N GLN A 52 -49.76 -39.72 -44.75
CA GLN A 52 -50.61 -40.86 -44.41
C GLN A 52 -52.04 -40.68 -44.92
N ILE A 53 -52.60 -39.48 -44.77
CA ILE A 53 -53.95 -39.18 -45.29
C ILE A 53 -53.96 -39.21 -46.81
N ALA A 54 -52.92 -38.68 -47.47
CA ALA A 54 -52.78 -38.74 -48.92
C ALA A 54 -52.77 -40.19 -49.41
N GLU A 55 -52.04 -41.09 -48.76
CA GLU A 55 -52.01 -42.51 -49.12
C GLU A 55 -53.39 -43.18 -48.96
N VAL A 56 -54.15 -42.82 -47.93
CA VAL A 56 -55.54 -43.31 -47.76
C VAL A 56 -56.43 -42.76 -48.87
N ALA A 57 -56.35 -41.48 -49.19
CA ALA A 57 -57.11 -40.86 -50.27
C ALA A 57 -56.78 -41.49 -51.63
N ARG A 58 -55.50 -41.78 -51.91
CA ARG A 58 -55.05 -42.47 -53.14
C ARG A 58 -55.71 -43.83 -53.32
N SER A 59 -56.00 -44.56 -52.22
CA SER A 59 -56.70 -45.85 -52.30
C SER A 59 -58.14 -45.77 -52.82
N TYR A 60 -58.75 -44.58 -52.83
CA TYR A 60 -60.09 -44.35 -53.40
C TYR A 60 -60.06 -43.93 -54.87
N ILE A 61 -58.87 -43.69 -55.42
CA ILE A 61 -58.68 -43.13 -56.76
C ILE A 61 -58.25 -44.24 -57.72
N ASN A 62 -58.95 -44.34 -58.86
CA ASN A 62 -58.51 -45.16 -59.98
C ASN A 62 -57.81 -44.27 -61.02
N GLY A 63 -56.54 -44.54 -61.31
CA GLY A 63 -55.76 -43.70 -62.21
C GLY A 63 -56.29 -43.68 -63.66
N ASP A 64 -56.72 -44.81 -64.21
CA ASP A 64 -57.25 -44.85 -65.58
C ASP A 64 -58.50 -43.96 -65.72
N ASP A 65 -59.33 -43.91 -64.67
CA ASP A 65 -60.49 -43.02 -64.61
C ASP A 65 -60.06 -41.54 -64.57
N ILE A 66 -59.02 -41.18 -63.78
CA ILE A 66 -58.45 -39.82 -63.74
C ILE A 66 -57.87 -39.40 -65.10
N GLU A 67 -57.13 -40.28 -65.77
CA GLU A 67 -56.57 -40.01 -67.10
C GLU A 67 -57.67 -39.79 -68.14
N ARG A 68 -58.77 -40.55 -68.05
CA ARG A 68 -59.95 -40.36 -68.88
C ARG A 68 -60.60 -39.00 -68.63
N TYR A 69 -60.83 -38.60 -67.38
CA TYR A 69 -61.43 -37.30 -67.05
C TYR A 69 -60.58 -36.13 -67.58
N LEU A 70 -59.25 -36.23 -67.48
CA LEU A 70 -58.33 -35.24 -68.03
C LEU A 70 -58.42 -35.10 -69.55
N LYS A 71 -58.64 -36.21 -70.28
CA LYS A 71 -58.70 -36.21 -71.75
C LYS A 71 -60.07 -35.80 -72.29
N THR A 72 -61.15 -36.22 -71.63
CA THR A 72 -62.51 -36.05 -72.16
C THR A 72 -63.27 -34.88 -71.54
N GLY A 73 -62.94 -34.48 -70.32
CA GLY A 73 -63.72 -33.50 -69.53
C GLY A 73 -65.11 -34.00 -69.12
N ILE A 74 -65.42 -35.30 -69.30
CA ILE A 74 -66.73 -35.88 -69.03
C ILE A 74 -66.67 -36.68 -67.72
N VAL A 75 -67.49 -36.29 -66.74
CA VAL A 75 -67.66 -36.99 -65.46
C VAL A 75 -68.74 -38.08 -65.56
N ASP A 76 -68.66 -39.10 -64.69
CA ASP A 76 -69.64 -40.18 -64.58
C ASP A 76 -69.92 -40.56 -63.12
N ASP A 77 -70.76 -41.58 -62.88
CA ASP A 77 -71.12 -42.03 -61.53
C ASP A 77 -69.91 -42.43 -60.67
N LYS A 78 -68.79 -42.85 -61.28
CA LYS A 78 -67.57 -43.18 -60.53
C LYS A 78 -66.85 -41.93 -60.05
N TYR A 79 -66.90 -40.83 -60.81
CA TYR A 79 -66.38 -39.53 -60.40
C TYR A 79 -67.10 -39.05 -59.14
N GLU A 80 -68.43 -39.09 -59.13
CA GLU A 80 -69.24 -38.72 -57.97
C GLU A 80 -68.95 -39.63 -56.75
N SER A 81 -68.86 -40.95 -56.96
CA SER A 81 -68.55 -41.90 -55.88
C SER A 81 -67.15 -41.72 -55.29
N MET A 82 -66.15 -41.39 -56.12
CA MET A 82 -64.80 -41.02 -55.66
C MET A 82 -64.87 -39.74 -54.84
N GLY A 83 -65.61 -38.74 -55.33
CA GLY A 83 -65.78 -37.46 -54.66
C GLY A 83 -66.40 -37.58 -53.28
N GLU A 84 -67.47 -38.36 -53.12
CA GLU A 84 -68.10 -38.63 -51.82
C GLU A 84 -67.12 -39.25 -50.81
N LYS A 85 -66.28 -40.19 -51.24
CA LYS A 85 -65.27 -40.82 -50.38
C LYS A 85 -64.17 -39.85 -49.96
N ILE A 86 -63.66 -39.04 -50.89
CA ILE A 86 -62.64 -38.02 -50.61
C ILE A 86 -63.21 -36.94 -49.67
N THR A 87 -64.43 -36.47 -49.92
CA THR A 87 -65.13 -35.51 -49.06
C THR A 87 -65.36 -36.07 -47.65
N THR A 88 -65.78 -37.33 -47.55
CA THR A 88 -65.95 -38.02 -46.26
C THR A 88 -64.63 -38.14 -45.52
N LEU A 89 -63.53 -38.48 -46.21
CA LEU A 89 -62.20 -38.57 -45.63
C LEU A 89 -61.71 -37.20 -45.13
N ARG A 90 -61.84 -36.15 -45.95
CA ARG A 90 -61.50 -34.76 -45.59
C ARG A 90 -62.21 -34.34 -44.32
N ASN A 91 -63.51 -34.57 -44.23
CA ASN A 91 -64.32 -34.21 -43.07
C ASN A 91 -63.98 -35.04 -41.83
N SER A 92 -63.74 -36.34 -41.99
CA SER A 92 -63.40 -37.25 -40.88
C SER A 92 -62.03 -36.94 -40.28
N MET A 93 -61.06 -36.63 -41.14
CA MET A 93 -59.68 -36.33 -40.74
C MET A 93 -59.43 -34.84 -40.46
N LYS A 94 -60.41 -33.97 -40.73
CA LYS A 94 -60.35 -32.51 -40.57
C LYS A 94 -59.16 -31.88 -41.30
N VAL A 95 -58.95 -32.33 -42.53
CA VAL A 95 -57.95 -31.79 -43.46
C VAL A 95 -58.53 -30.53 -44.10
N ASN A 96 -57.73 -29.52 -44.43
CA ASN A 96 -58.26 -28.33 -45.09
C ASN A 96 -58.69 -28.66 -46.52
N TYR A 97 -57.76 -29.16 -47.33
CA TYR A 97 -57.94 -29.41 -48.76
C TYR A 97 -57.50 -30.82 -49.15
N ILE A 98 -58.25 -31.46 -50.05
CA ILE A 98 -57.79 -32.64 -50.80
C ILE A 98 -58.09 -32.38 -52.27
N TYR A 99 -57.04 -32.28 -53.09
CA TYR A 99 -57.17 -32.00 -54.51
C TYR A 99 -56.41 -33.00 -55.37
N ILE A 100 -56.97 -33.28 -56.54
CA ILE A 100 -56.37 -34.06 -57.59
C ILE A 100 -56.13 -33.11 -58.75
N ALA A 101 -54.88 -32.96 -59.19
CA ALA A 101 -54.54 -32.06 -60.27
C ALA A 101 -53.45 -32.65 -61.16
N LYS A 102 -53.51 -32.36 -62.45
CA LYS A 102 -52.37 -32.56 -63.35
C LYS A 102 -51.40 -31.41 -63.14
N LEU A 103 -50.14 -31.73 -62.89
CA LEU A 103 -49.09 -30.74 -62.67
C LEU A 103 -48.15 -30.68 -63.88
N GLU A 104 -48.07 -29.51 -64.51
CA GLU A 104 -47.15 -29.22 -65.61
C GLU A 104 -46.26 -28.02 -65.25
N GLY A 105 -45.00 -28.29 -64.91
CA GLY A 105 -44.09 -27.26 -64.40
C GLY A 105 -44.51 -26.75 -63.01
N ILE A 106 -45.24 -25.64 -62.97
CA ILE A 106 -45.87 -25.12 -61.74
C ILE A 106 -47.39 -24.94 -61.88
N ASP A 107 -47.93 -25.17 -63.07
CA ASP A 107 -49.34 -24.98 -63.36
C ASP A 107 -50.09 -26.27 -63.01
N LEU A 108 -51.17 -26.11 -62.26
CA LEU A 108 -52.09 -27.16 -61.88
C LEU A 108 -53.32 -27.07 -62.77
N THR A 109 -53.74 -28.19 -63.34
CA THR A 109 -55.08 -28.37 -63.91
C THR A 109 -55.88 -29.28 -62.99
N TYR A 110 -56.87 -28.73 -62.31
CA TYR A 110 -57.67 -29.44 -61.31
C TYR A 110 -58.59 -30.46 -61.98
N ILE A 111 -58.66 -31.64 -61.37
CA ILE A 111 -59.53 -32.74 -61.77
C ILE A 111 -60.64 -32.90 -60.75
N TYR A 112 -60.27 -32.82 -59.47
CA TYR A 112 -61.20 -32.87 -58.37
C TYR A 112 -60.62 -32.05 -57.23
N ASP A 113 -61.47 -31.34 -56.50
CA ASP A 113 -61.05 -30.51 -55.39
C ASP A 113 -62.12 -30.50 -54.30
N VAL A 114 -61.68 -30.63 -53.06
CA VAL A 114 -62.54 -30.52 -51.88
C VAL A 114 -61.93 -29.52 -50.94
N ASP A 115 -62.57 -28.37 -50.90
CA ASP A 115 -62.16 -27.24 -50.09
C ASP A 115 -62.59 -27.35 -48.63
N ASN A 116 -62.02 -26.46 -47.82
CA ASN A 116 -62.49 -26.23 -46.48
C ASN A 116 -63.86 -25.54 -46.53
N PRO A 117 -64.93 -26.11 -45.93
CA PRO A 117 -66.26 -25.51 -45.97
C PRO A 117 -66.36 -24.18 -45.21
N GLU A 118 -65.33 -23.83 -44.42
CA GLU A 118 -65.23 -22.52 -43.76
C GLU A 118 -64.61 -21.44 -44.66
N ASP A 119 -64.08 -21.80 -45.84
CA ASP A 119 -63.50 -20.84 -46.77
C ASP A 119 -64.56 -20.13 -47.61
N GLN A 120 -64.21 -18.93 -48.05
CA GLN A 120 -65.08 -18.09 -48.87
C GLN A 120 -64.95 -18.36 -50.38
N PHE A 121 -64.13 -19.34 -50.77
CA PHE A 121 -63.85 -19.68 -52.17
C PHE A 121 -64.56 -20.98 -52.53
N PRO A 122 -65.17 -21.07 -53.74
CA PRO A 122 -65.71 -22.33 -54.23
C PRO A 122 -64.57 -23.28 -54.63
N PRO A 123 -64.75 -24.60 -54.47
CA PRO A 123 -63.77 -25.60 -54.90
C PRO A 123 -63.54 -25.51 -56.41
N PHE A 124 -62.32 -25.82 -56.85
CA PHE A 124 -61.96 -25.86 -58.26
C PHE A 124 -62.71 -26.97 -58.99
N ALA A 125 -63.32 -26.62 -60.11
CA ALA A 125 -64.01 -27.57 -60.98
C ALA A 125 -63.02 -28.30 -61.91
N LEU A 126 -63.48 -29.40 -62.50
CA LEU A 126 -62.72 -30.14 -63.52
C LEU A 126 -62.31 -29.21 -64.67
N GLY A 127 -61.01 -29.07 -64.87
CA GLY A 127 -60.39 -28.23 -65.90
C GLY A 127 -59.98 -26.84 -65.44
N ASP A 128 -60.33 -26.42 -64.22
CA ASP A 128 -59.84 -25.16 -63.67
C ASP A 128 -58.33 -25.20 -63.48
N THR A 129 -57.68 -24.03 -63.54
CA THR A 129 -56.22 -23.92 -63.44
C THR A 129 -55.79 -23.12 -62.23
N GLY A 130 -54.73 -23.58 -61.56
CA GLY A 130 -54.04 -22.85 -60.50
C GLY A 130 -52.53 -23.01 -60.60
N GLN A 131 -51.80 -22.58 -59.57
CA GLN A 131 -50.34 -22.68 -59.53
C GLN A 131 -49.87 -23.13 -58.15
N ILE A 132 -48.91 -24.05 -58.12
CA ILE A 132 -48.16 -24.33 -56.90
C ILE A 132 -47.21 -23.17 -56.58
N ASN A 133 -46.86 -23.00 -55.30
CA ASN A 133 -45.90 -22.00 -54.89
C ASN A 133 -44.57 -22.20 -55.65
N PRO A 134 -44.05 -21.18 -56.37
CA PRO A 134 -42.84 -21.30 -57.19
C PRO A 134 -41.61 -21.81 -56.44
N LYS A 135 -41.54 -21.62 -55.11
CA LYS A 135 -40.48 -22.14 -54.24
C LYS A 135 -40.32 -23.67 -54.32
N PHE A 136 -41.39 -24.37 -54.65
CA PHE A 136 -41.47 -25.83 -54.64
C PHE A 136 -41.38 -26.45 -56.04
N ARG A 137 -41.04 -25.65 -57.07
CA ARG A 137 -40.98 -26.10 -58.47
C ARG A 137 -40.12 -27.36 -58.67
N GLU A 138 -38.91 -27.39 -58.13
CA GLU A 138 -38.00 -28.53 -58.31
C GLU A 138 -38.49 -29.78 -57.57
N ASP A 139 -39.05 -29.61 -56.38
CA ASP A 139 -39.63 -30.71 -55.60
C ASP A 139 -40.84 -31.30 -56.32
N ALA A 140 -41.72 -30.44 -56.85
CA ALA A 140 -42.90 -30.86 -57.57
C ALA A 140 -42.55 -31.55 -58.90
N LYS A 141 -41.54 -31.04 -59.61
CA LYS A 141 -40.95 -31.70 -60.79
C LYS A 141 -40.40 -33.08 -60.45
N LYS A 142 -39.71 -33.23 -59.31
CA LYS A 142 -39.21 -34.51 -58.84
C LYS A 142 -40.36 -35.50 -58.61
N ILE A 143 -41.42 -35.08 -57.91
CA ILE A 143 -42.58 -35.94 -57.63
C ILE A 143 -43.23 -36.46 -58.91
N VAL A 144 -43.47 -35.60 -59.91
CA VAL A 144 -44.12 -36.02 -61.17
C VAL A 144 -43.22 -36.82 -62.11
N THR A 145 -41.90 -36.79 -61.90
CA THR A 145 -40.94 -37.52 -62.75
C THR A 145 -40.47 -38.84 -62.14
N THR A 146 -40.23 -38.88 -60.83
CA THR A 146 -39.70 -40.08 -60.14
C THR A 146 -40.72 -40.76 -59.26
N GLY A 147 -41.81 -40.08 -58.90
CA GLY A 147 -42.81 -40.59 -57.95
C GLY A 147 -42.32 -40.66 -56.50
N GLU A 148 -41.11 -40.18 -56.21
CA GLU A 148 -40.53 -40.21 -54.86
C GLU A 148 -41.06 -39.08 -53.98
N ARG A 149 -41.29 -39.38 -52.71
CA ARG A 149 -41.48 -38.37 -51.66
C ARG A 149 -40.23 -37.50 -51.54
N VAL A 150 -40.43 -36.19 -51.42
CA VAL A 150 -39.36 -35.22 -51.16
C VAL A 150 -39.19 -34.98 -49.66
N ASP A 151 -37.95 -34.76 -49.22
CA ASP A 151 -37.62 -34.43 -47.83
C ASP A 151 -37.98 -32.98 -47.46
N ASN A 152 -38.14 -32.12 -48.48
CA ASN A 152 -38.60 -30.75 -48.28
C ASN A 152 -40.09 -30.74 -47.95
N TYR A 153 -40.39 -30.48 -46.69
CA TYR A 153 -41.76 -30.31 -46.25
C TYR A 153 -42.38 -29.05 -46.88
N PHE A 154 -43.49 -29.21 -47.60
CA PHE A 154 -44.22 -28.13 -48.23
C PHE A 154 -44.95 -27.29 -47.18
N TYR A 155 -44.24 -26.38 -46.51
CA TYR A 155 -44.84 -25.41 -45.59
C TYR A 155 -45.17 -24.12 -46.32
N SER A 156 -46.42 -23.65 -46.17
CA SER A 156 -46.86 -22.39 -46.72
C SER A 156 -47.42 -21.49 -45.61
N HIS A 157 -47.09 -20.20 -45.67
CA HIS A 157 -47.91 -19.15 -45.07
C HIS A 157 -48.57 -18.46 -46.26
N SER A 158 -49.84 -18.77 -46.50
CA SER A 158 -50.62 -18.17 -47.57
C SER A 158 -51.81 -17.40 -46.99
N GLN A 159 -52.61 -16.81 -47.86
CA GLN A 159 -53.91 -16.24 -47.48
C GLN A 159 -54.87 -17.29 -46.86
N PHE A 160 -54.56 -18.59 -47.03
CA PHE A 160 -55.31 -19.73 -46.50
C PHE A 160 -54.73 -20.29 -45.19
N GLY A 161 -53.85 -19.55 -44.51
CA GLY A 161 -53.31 -19.90 -43.19
C GLY A 161 -51.93 -20.54 -43.22
N TYR A 162 -51.48 -21.02 -42.05
CA TYR A 162 -50.22 -21.76 -41.88
C TYR A 162 -50.45 -23.25 -42.05
N ASN A 163 -50.00 -23.84 -43.16
CA ASN A 163 -50.37 -25.20 -43.55
C ASN A 163 -49.15 -26.04 -43.96
N THR A 164 -49.30 -27.37 -43.90
CA THR A 164 -48.39 -28.31 -44.56
C THR A 164 -49.13 -29.12 -45.61
N SER A 165 -48.50 -29.28 -46.76
CA SER A 165 -49.03 -30.08 -47.86
C SER A 165 -48.23 -31.38 -48.02
N ALA A 166 -48.94 -32.47 -48.28
CA ALA A 166 -48.39 -33.69 -48.82
C ALA A 166 -48.82 -33.80 -50.28
N ILE A 167 -47.87 -34.13 -51.15
CA ILE A 167 -48.12 -34.30 -52.59
C ILE A 167 -47.60 -35.67 -52.97
N ILE A 168 -48.48 -36.52 -53.49
CA ILE A 168 -48.14 -37.87 -53.94
C ILE A 168 -48.62 -38.11 -55.38
N PRO A 169 -47.92 -38.94 -56.17
CA PRO A 169 -48.31 -39.26 -57.53
C PRO A 169 -49.52 -40.19 -57.58
N ILE A 170 -50.34 -40.03 -58.62
CA ILE A 170 -51.39 -40.98 -59.03
C ILE A 170 -50.91 -41.71 -60.28
N TYR A 171 -51.00 -43.04 -60.25
CA TYR A 171 -50.54 -43.91 -61.33
C TYR A 171 -51.74 -44.50 -62.09
N ASN A 172 -51.63 -44.60 -63.42
CA ASN A 172 -52.53 -45.41 -64.23
C ASN A 172 -52.18 -46.92 -64.18
N SER A 173 -52.95 -47.76 -64.86
CA SER A 173 -52.71 -49.20 -64.93
C SER A 173 -51.39 -49.58 -65.62
N GLN A 174 -50.80 -48.68 -66.41
CA GLN A 174 -49.48 -48.82 -67.04
C GLN A 174 -48.34 -48.35 -66.13
N ASN A 175 -48.64 -47.94 -64.89
CA ASN A 175 -47.68 -47.42 -63.91
C ASN A 175 -47.01 -46.09 -64.33
N GLU A 176 -47.71 -45.29 -65.14
CA GLU A 176 -47.32 -43.93 -65.51
C GLU A 176 -47.96 -42.92 -64.55
N ILE A 177 -47.22 -41.87 -64.19
CA ILE A 177 -47.72 -40.78 -63.34
C ILE A 177 -48.58 -39.85 -64.19
N ILE A 178 -49.87 -39.80 -63.89
CA ILE A 178 -50.86 -39.06 -64.70
C ILE A 178 -51.34 -37.76 -64.03
N ALA A 179 -51.29 -37.72 -62.70
CA ALA A 179 -51.74 -36.61 -61.87
C ALA A 179 -51.06 -36.68 -60.51
N ILE A 180 -51.23 -35.63 -59.72
CA ILE A 180 -50.85 -35.59 -58.31
C ILE A 180 -52.09 -35.50 -57.43
N LEU A 181 -51.98 -36.05 -56.24
CA LEU A 181 -52.90 -35.88 -55.14
C LEU A 181 -52.23 -34.99 -54.10
N GLY A 182 -52.84 -33.84 -53.82
CA GLY A 182 -52.46 -32.94 -52.75
C GLY A 182 -53.38 -33.08 -51.54
N VAL A 183 -52.80 -33.14 -50.35
CA VAL A 183 -53.51 -33.11 -49.07
C VAL A 183 -52.90 -32.01 -48.21
N GLU A 184 -53.71 -31.08 -47.71
CA GLU A 184 -53.23 -29.93 -46.95
C GLU A 184 -53.87 -29.86 -45.57
N ILE A 185 -53.03 -29.82 -44.53
CA ILE A 185 -53.47 -29.78 -43.12
C ILE A 185 -53.13 -28.43 -42.50
N ALA A 186 -54.11 -27.83 -41.81
CA ALA A 186 -53.91 -26.64 -40.98
C ALA A 186 -52.95 -26.88 -39.81
N MET A 187 -51.95 -25.99 -39.70
CA MET A 187 -51.00 -25.92 -38.58
C MET A 187 -51.24 -24.70 -37.68
N GLU A 188 -52.42 -24.06 -37.75
CA GLU A 188 -52.74 -22.89 -36.91
C GLU A 188 -52.70 -23.21 -35.41
N LYS A 189 -53.24 -24.38 -35.01
CA LYS A 189 -53.15 -24.88 -33.63
C LYS A 189 -51.71 -25.09 -33.17
N LEU A 190 -50.80 -25.38 -34.09
CA LEU A 190 -49.38 -25.52 -33.79
C LEU A 190 -48.74 -24.16 -33.50
N HIS A 191 -49.09 -23.13 -34.27
CA HIS A 191 -48.59 -21.78 -34.04
C HIS A 191 -49.01 -21.25 -32.66
N SER A 192 -50.29 -21.42 -32.28
CA SER A 192 -50.78 -21.01 -30.96
C SER A 192 -50.15 -21.81 -29.82
N ASN A 193 -50.05 -23.14 -29.95
CA ASN A 193 -49.45 -24.00 -28.93
C ASN A 193 -47.95 -23.73 -28.76
N MET A 194 -47.24 -23.36 -29.83
CA MET A 194 -45.84 -22.97 -29.77
C MET A 194 -45.63 -21.64 -29.02
N LEU A 195 -46.51 -20.67 -29.20
CA LEU A 195 -46.46 -19.40 -28.45
C LEU A 195 -46.74 -19.62 -26.96
N GLU A 196 -47.73 -20.45 -26.61
CA GLU A 196 -47.99 -20.83 -25.22
C GLU A 196 -46.80 -21.55 -24.59
N TYR A 197 -46.18 -22.50 -25.32
CA TYR A 197 -44.98 -23.18 -24.85
C TYR A 197 -43.82 -22.22 -24.55
N ILE A 198 -43.56 -21.26 -25.45
CA ILE A 198 -42.53 -20.22 -25.21
C ILE A 198 -42.87 -19.41 -23.97
N LEU A 199 -44.13 -19.00 -23.81
CA LEU A 199 -44.56 -18.21 -22.66
C LEU A 199 -44.31 -18.98 -21.34
N TYR A 200 -44.72 -20.25 -21.27
CA TYR A 200 -44.46 -21.10 -20.10
C TYR A 200 -42.96 -21.28 -19.83
N ALA A 201 -42.15 -21.51 -20.86
CA ALA A 201 -40.71 -21.67 -20.73
C ALA A 201 -40.05 -20.37 -20.19
N VAL A 202 -40.44 -19.21 -20.71
CA VAL A 202 -39.93 -17.91 -20.26
C VAL A 202 -40.33 -17.62 -18.81
N VAL A 203 -41.60 -17.83 -18.44
CA VAL A 203 -42.07 -17.61 -17.07
C VAL A 203 -41.34 -18.52 -16.09
N LEU A 204 -41.25 -19.82 -16.39
CA LEU A 204 -40.56 -20.79 -15.54
C LEU A 204 -39.07 -20.45 -15.38
N SER A 205 -38.39 -20.09 -16.48
CA SER A 205 -36.97 -19.71 -16.46
C SER A 205 -36.75 -18.44 -15.62
N THR A 206 -37.65 -17.46 -15.71
CA THR A 206 -37.56 -16.22 -14.93
C THR A 206 -37.68 -16.51 -13.44
N ILE A 207 -38.65 -17.33 -13.04
CA ILE A 207 -38.84 -17.74 -11.64
C ILE A 207 -37.59 -18.43 -11.09
N LEU A 208 -37.03 -19.39 -11.85
CA LEU A 208 -35.82 -20.10 -11.45
C LEU A 208 -34.62 -19.15 -11.32
N ILE A 209 -34.40 -18.28 -12.31
CA ILE A 209 -33.32 -17.28 -12.27
C ILE A 209 -33.47 -16.39 -11.02
N THR A 210 -34.66 -15.83 -10.77
CA THR A 210 -34.90 -14.99 -9.59
C THR A 210 -34.64 -15.74 -8.29
N PHE A 211 -35.09 -16.99 -8.17
CA PHE A 211 -34.86 -17.83 -6.99
C PHE A 211 -33.36 -18.05 -6.74
N PHE A 212 -32.60 -18.45 -7.76
CA PHE A 212 -31.16 -18.66 -7.63
C PHE A 212 -30.39 -17.36 -7.35
N ILE A 213 -30.81 -16.23 -7.93
CA ILE A 213 -30.22 -14.92 -7.61
C ILE A 213 -30.40 -14.58 -6.13
N LEU A 214 -31.61 -14.78 -5.58
CA LEU A 214 -31.88 -14.48 -4.16
C LEU A 214 -31.06 -15.38 -3.23
N LEU A 215 -30.95 -16.68 -3.56
CA LEU A 215 -30.15 -17.64 -2.82
C LEU A 215 -28.65 -17.25 -2.84
N TYR A 216 -28.13 -16.95 -4.03
CA TYR A 216 -26.75 -16.53 -4.22
C TYR A 216 -26.44 -15.20 -3.53
N MET A 217 -27.37 -14.23 -3.59
CA MET A 217 -27.25 -12.97 -2.86
C MET A 217 -27.16 -13.19 -1.35
N ASN A 218 -28.00 -14.05 -0.79
CA ASN A 218 -27.95 -14.36 0.63
C ASN A 218 -26.63 -15.05 1.01
N TYR A 219 -26.12 -15.95 0.15
CA TYR A 219 -24.82 -16.58 0.31
C TYR A 219 -23.69 -15.54 0.31
N LEU A 220 -23.58 -14.70 -0.72
CA LEU A 220 -22.56 -13.64 -0.82
C LEU A 220 -22.59 -12.69 0.39
N ARG A 221 -23.79 -12.28 0.80
CA ARG A 221 -23.95 -11.40 1.96
C ARG A 221 -23.37 -12.03 3.23
N ARG A 222 -23.70 -13.29 3.49
CA ARG A 222 -23.30 -13.99 4.72
C ARG A 222 -21.84 -14.43 4.73
N LYS A 223 -21.34 -14.94 3.60
CA LYS A 223 -20.00 -15.53 3.52
C LYS A 223 -18.90 -14.55 3.14
N VAL A 224 -19.21 -13.49 2.40
CA VAL A 224 -18.20 -12.56 1.88
C VAL A 224 -18.38 -11.15 2.44
N VAL A 225 -19.56 -10.55 2.24
CA VAL A 225 -19.75 -9.11 2.50
C VAL A 225 -19.76 -8.77 3.99
N ALA A 226 -20.49 -9.53 4.81
CA ALA A 226 -20.60 -9.26 6.25
C ALA A 226 -19.24 -9.39 6.98
N PRO A 227 -18.44 -10.46 6.76
CA PRO A 227 -17.08 -10.56 7.31
C PRO A 227 -16.17 -9.39 6.93
N ILE A 228 -16.11 -9.03 5.64
CA ILE A 228 -15.26 -7.92 5.16
C ILE A 228 -15.65 -6.58 5.80
N ASN A 229 -16.96 -6.32 5.90
CA ASN A 229 -17.46 -5.10 6.54
C ASN A 229 -17.13 -5.07 8.05
N LEU A 230 -17.16 -6.22 8.72
CA LEU A 230 -16.74 -6.32 10.13
C LEU A 230 -15.26 -5.97 10.26
N ILE A 231 -14.38 -6.64 9.49
CA ILE A 231 -12.94 -6.39 9.50
C ILE A 231 -12.64 -4.91 9.24
N THR A 232 -13.29 -4.33 8.23
CA THR A 232 -13.10 -2.91 7.88
C THR A 232 -13.53 -1.98 9.02
N ARG A 233 -14.65 -2.29 9.69
CA ARG A 233 -15.14 -1.48 10.82
C ARG A 233 -14.18 -1.53 12.00
N GLU A 234 -13.71 -2.72 12.36
CA GLU A 234 -12.79 -2.91 13.49
C GLU A 234 -11.43 -2.26 13.19
N ALA A 235 -10.89 -2.43 11.99
CA ALA A 235 -9.65 -1.76 11.58
C ALA A 235 -9.77 -0.21 11.63
N LEU A 236 -10.92 0.33 11.22
CA LEU A 236 -11.17 1.77 11.31
C LEU A 236 -11.39 2.25 12.74
N SER A 237 -11.97 1.45 13.63
CA SER A 237 -12.14 1.82 15.05
C SER A 237 -10.80 1.84 15.77
N PHE A 238 -9.91 0.89 15.48
CA PHE A 238 -8.55 0.85 16.01
C PHE A 238 -7.79 2.15 15.72
N ILE A 239 -7.85 2.64 14.47
CA ILE A 239 -7.21 3.90 14.06
C ILE A 239 -7.84 5.13 14.72
N LYS A 240 -9.17 5.14 14.86
CA LYS A 240 -9.89 6.36 15.21
C LYS A 240 -9.71 6.75 16.67
N HIS A 241 -10.09 5.89 17.60
CA HIS A 241 -10.11 6.25 19.03
C HIS A 241 -9.90 5.03 19.94
N GLU A 242 -9.71 3.86 19.34
CA GLU A 242 -9.64 2.55 19.95
C GLU A 242 -8.45 2.27 20.86
N THR A 243 -7.28 2.11 20.19
CA THR A 243 -6.14 1.21 20.54
C THR A 243 -6.50 -0.08 21.28
N LYS A 244 -7.78 -0.40 21.44
CA LYS A 244 -8.28 -1.61 22.05
C LYS A 244 -8.32 -2.67 20.98
N VAL A 245 -7.62 -3.76 21.22
CA VAL A 245 -7.61 -4.91 20.33
C VAL A 245 -9.05 -5.41 20.18
N SER A 246 -9.48 -5.59 18.94
CA SER A 246 -10.84 -6.03 18.66
C SER A 246 -11.06 -7.48 19.10
N GLU A 247 -12.04 -7.69 19.97
CA GLU A 247 -12.57 -9.02 20.31
C GLU A 247 -13.50 -9.58 19.23
N HIS A 248 -13.90 -8.75 18.27
CA HIS A 248 -14.86 -9.12 17.23
C HIS A 248 -14.21 -9.82 16.04
N LEU A 249 -12.91 -9.58 15.80
CA LEU A 249 -12.18 -10.21 14.69
C LEU A 249 -12.12 -11.75 14.84
N ASP A 250 -12.11 -12.27 16.07
CA ASP A 250 -12.15 -13.72 16.34
C ASP A 250 -13.48 -14.39 15.94
N LYS A 251 -14.52 -13.59 15.71
CA LYS A 251 -15.84 -14.07 15.27
C LYS A 251 -15.86 -14.37 13.77
N VAL A 252 -14.86 -13.92 13.01
CA VAL A 252 -14.74 -14.22 11.58
C VAL A 252 -14.19 -15.64 11.42
N LYS A 253 -15.07 -16.60 11.15
CA LYS A 253 -14.74 -18.02 10.93
C LYS A 253 -15.21 -18.49 9.56
N THR A 254 -14.57 -18.00 8.52
CA THR A 254 -14.92 -18.29 7.12
C THR A 254 -14.18 -19.50 6.55
N GLN A 255 -13.09 -19.95 7.19
CA GLN A 255 -12.19 -21.03 6.74
C GLN A 255 -11.55 -20.76 5.37
N ASP A 256 -11.30 -19.48 5.08
CA ASP A 256 -10.73 -19.00 3.83
C ASP A 256 -9.81 -17.79 4.08
N GLU A 257 -9.37 -17.11 3.02
CA GLU A 257 -8.47 -15.96 3.09
C GLU A 257 -9.04 -14.78 3.90
N ILE A 258 -10.37 -14.69 4.06
CA ILE A 258 -11.00 -13.63 4.85
C ILE A 258 -10.74 -13.83 6.35
N GLU A 259 -10.72 -15.08 6.82
CA GLU A 259 -10.36 -15.41 8.21
C GLU A 259 -8.88 -15.14 8.47
N HIS A 260 -8.00 -15.50 7.53
CA HIS A 260 -6.58 -15.14 7.61
C HIS A 260 -6.37 -13.63 7.66
N LEU A 261 -7.13 -12.85 6.88
CA LEU A 261 -7.08 -11.40 6.94
C LEU A 261 -7.53 -10.85 8.29
N ALA A 262 -8.62 -11.37 8.88
CA ALA A 262 -9.07 -10.97 10.20
C ALA A 262 -8.00 -11.25 11.28
N TYR A 263 -7.36 -12.41 11.22
CA TYR A 263 -6.25 -12.76 12.11
C TYR A 263 -5.05 -11.84 11.94
N ALA A 264 -4.64 -11.55 10.70
CA ALA A 264 -3.51 -10.67 10.40
C ALA A 264 -3.74 -9.24 10.94
N ILE A 265 -4.95 -8.70 10.76
CA ILE A 265 -5.30 -7.38 11.31
C ILE A 265 -5.28 -7.42 12.84
N LYS A 266 -5.88 -8.44 13.47
CA LYS A 266 -5.85 -8.57 14.94
C LYS A 266 -4.42 -8.63 15.49
N LYS A 267 -3.54 -9.41 14.84
CA LYS A 267 -2.14 -9.50 15.23
C LYS A 267 -1.45 -8.13 15.13
N MET A 268 -1.67 -7.42 14.04
CA MET A 268 -1.14 -6.05 13.87
C MET A 268 -1.64 -5.10 14.97
N GLU A 269 -2.91 -5.19 15.39
CA GLU A 269 -3.42 -4.38 16.51
C GLU A 269 -2.67 -4.66 17.82
N ILE A 270 -2.37 -5.93 18.11
CA ILE A 270 -1.61 -6.34 19.29
C ILE A 270 -0.18 -5.81 19.22
N ASP A 271 0.52 -6.06 18.11
CA ASP A 271 1.93 -5.68 17.93
C ASP A 271 2.11 -4.15 17.99
N ILE A 272 1.18 -3.38 17.43
CA ILE A 272 1.21 -1.90 17.49
C ILE A 272 1.05 -1.41 18.93
N ASN A 273 0.15 -1.99 19.72
CA ASN A 273 -0.04 -1.59 21.11
C ASN A 273 1.18 -1.88 21.97
N GLU A 274 1.77 -3.05 21.78
CA GLU A 274 3.02 -3.42 22.46
C GLU A 274 4.15 -2.45 22.08
N TYR A 275 4.27 -2.13 20.79
CA TYR A 275 5.23 -1.16 20.29
C TYR A 275 5.02 0.24 20.90
N ILE A 276 3.79 0.75 20.93
CA ILE A 276 3.46 2.06 21.53
C ILE A 276 3.81 2.07 23.02
N LYS A 277 3.48 0.99 23.75
CA LYS A 277 3.80 0.86 25.17
C LYS A 277 5.31 0.93 25.41
N ASN A 278 6.07 0.08 24.72
CA ASN A 278 7.54 0.03 24.85
C ASN A 278 8.19 1.37 24.46
N LEU A 279 7.69 2.02 23.42
CA LEU A 279 8.19 3.32 22.97
C LEU A 279 7.90 4.42 24.01
N THR A 280 6.71 4.41 24.61
CA THR A 280 6.34 5.37 25.66
C THR A 280 7.23 5.20 26.90
N GLU A 281 7.43 3.97 27.35
CA GLU A 281 8.31 3.66 28.50
C GLU A 281 9.77 4.07 28.23
N THR A 282 10.29 3.74 27.04
CA THR A 282 11.67 4.09 26.66
C THR A 282 11.86 5.60 26.53
N THR A 283 10.87 6.30 25.96
CA THR A 283 10.93 7.76 25.80
C THR A 283 10.89 8.46 27.16
N ALA A 284 10.00 8.03 28.05
CA ALA A 284 9.91 8.58 29.40
C ALA A 284 11.21 8.38 30.19
N GLU A 285 11.85 7.20 30.10
CA GLU A 285 13.12 6.96 30.78
C GLU A 285 14.26 7.80 30.18
N LYS A 286 14.31 7.94 28.85
CA LYS A 286 15.30 8.80 28.19
C LYS A 286 15.13 10.27 28.59
N GLU A 287 13.90 10.77 28.66
CA GLU A 287 13.60 12.13 29.12
C GLU A 287 14.01 12.32 30.58
N ARG A 288 13.75 11.34 31.45
CA ARG A 288 14.19 11.35 32.86
C ARG A 288 15.71 11.44 32.98
N ILE A 289 16.45 10.58 32.29
CA ILE A 289 17.92 10.59 32.28
C ILE A 289 18.45 11.92 31.73
N SER A 290 17.85 12.44 30.66
CA SER A 290 18.26 13.73 30.07
C SER A 290 18.03 14.89 31.05
N ALA A 291 16.94 14.88 31.81
CA ALA A 291 16.68 15.86 32.86
C ALA A 291 17.70 15.75 34.00
N GLU A 292 18.04 14.55 34.45
CA GLU A 292 19.07 14.31 35.47
C GLU A 292 20.46 14.80 35.02
N LEU A 293 20.85 14.53 33.76
CA LEU A 293 22.11 15.01 33.18
C LEU A 293 22.14 16.54 33.04
N ASN A 294 21.02 17.17 32.69
CA ASN A 294 20.92 18.63 32.65
C ASN A 294 21.13 19.26 34.03
N ILE A 295 20.58 18.65 35.09
CA ILE A 295 20.82 19.10 36.47
C ILE A 295 22.30 18.96 36.81
N ALA A 296 22.94 17.83 36.48
CA ALA A 296 24.36 17.62 36.71
C ALA A 296 25.24 18.67 35.98
N SER A 297 24.88 19.01 34.74
CA SER A 297 25.53 20.07 33.95
C SER A 297 25.44 21.45 34.61
N GLN A 298 24.25 21.80 35.12
CA GLN A 298 24.03 23.05 35.85
C GLN A 298 24.85 23.10 37.14
N ILE A 299 24.92 21.99 37.88
CA ILE A 299 25.74 21.88 39.09
C ILE A 299 27.22 22.10 38.74
N GLN A 300 27.75 21.40 37.73
CA GLN A 300 29.14 21.55 37.28
C GLN A 300 29.44 23.00 36.88
N THR A 301 28.56 23.62 36.09
CA THR A 301 28.72 25.02 35.66
C THR A 301 28.72 25.97 36.85
N SER A 302 27.83 25.77 37.84
CA SER A 302 27.77 26.61 39.04
C SER A 302 29.02 26.53 39.93
N MET A 303 29.79 25.45 39.80
CA MET A 303 31.03 25.25 40.56
C MET A 303 32.23 25.94 39.91
N LEU A 304 32.15 26.31 38.62
CA LEU A 304 33.22 27.05 37.93
C LEU A 304 33.11 28.56 38.24
N PRO A 305 34.24 29.30 38.24
CA PRO A 305 34.21 30.74 38.41
C PRO A 305 33.40 31.44 37.29
N CYS A 306 32.18 31.89 37.60
CA CYS A 306 31.25 32.47 36.63
C CYS A 306 31.23 34.01 36.58
N ILE A 307 32.18 34.70 37.21
CA ILE A 307 32.17 36.16 37.32
C ILE A 307 33.07 36.75 36.22
N SER A 308 32.51 37.56 35.31
CA SER A 308 33.24 38.35 34.31
C SER A 308 32.81 39.83 34.43
N PRO A 309 33.71 40.77 34.79
CA PRO A 309 35.13 40.56 35.10
C PRO A 309 35.33 39.91 36.48
N SER A 310 36.24 38.95 36.59
CA SER A 310 36.40 38.11 37.78
C SER A 310 36.92 38.83 39.02
N PHE A 311 37.60 39.96 38.84
CA PHE A 311 38.06 40.85 39.91
C PHE A 311 37.86 42.32 39.50
N PRO A 312 36.62 42.84 39.48
CA PRO A 312 36.32 44.17 38.91
C PRO A 312 37.05 45.32 39.60
N LYS A 313 37.46 45.11 40.86
CA LYS A 313 38.16 46.11 41.68
C LYS A 313 39.69 46.05 41.56
N ARG A 314 40.26 45.03 40.90
CA ARG A 314 41.69 44.87 40.70
C ARG A 314 42.05 45.24 39.25
N LYS A 315 42.96 46.19 39.08
CA LYS A 315 43.42 46.67 37.75
C LYS A 315 44.78 46.09 37.37
N GLU A 316 45.41 45.41 38.32
CA GLU A 316 46.71 44.78 38.21
C GLU A 316 46.66 43.47 37.40
N ILE A 317 45.47 42.88 37.27
CA ILE A 317 45.24 41.62 36.56
C ILE A 317 43.94 41.68 35.76
N TYR A 318 43.96 41.09 34.57
CA TYR A 318 42.76 40.76 33.81
C TYR A 318 42.73 39.26 33.59
N ILE A 319 41.65 38.61 33.98
CA ILE A 319 41.46 37.17 33.81
C ILE A 319 40.07 36.90 33.25
N ASP A 320 39.99 35.97 32.31
CA ASP A 320 38.73 35.40 31.83
C ASP A 320 38.98 33.92 31.49
N ALA A 321 37.91 33.14 31.47
CA ALA A 321 37.97 31.71 31.21
C ALA A 321 36.68 31.24 30.53
N MET A 322 36.81 30.20 29.72
CA MET A 322 35.70 29.62 28.96
C MET A 322 35.81 28.11 28.96
N MET A 323 34.66 27.44 29.09
CA MET A 323 34.54 26.00 28.97
C MET A 323 33.31 25.68 28.11
N ARG A 324 33.46 24.79 27.14
CA ARG A 324 32.38 24.24 26.31
C ARG A 324 32.48 22.72 26.28
N SER A 325 31.58 22.05 26.99
CA SER A 325 31.58 20.59 27.09
C SER A 325 31.16 19.91 25.78
N ALA A 326 31.79 18.78 25.44
CA ALA A 326 31.42 17.95 24.28
C ALA A 326 30.19 17.07 24.53
N LYS A 327 29.91 16.80 25.80
CA LYS A 327 28.70 16.11 26.30
C LYS A 327 27.96 17.01 27.28
N GLU A 328 26.84 16.52 27.80
CA GLU A 328 26.02 17.19 28.81
C GLU A 328 26.87 17.56 30.05
N VAL A 329 27.85 16.71 30.40
CA VAL A 329 28.75 16.90 31.54
C VAL A 329 30.19 16.61 31.10
N GLY A 330 31.08 17.59 31.32
CA GLY A 330 32.48 17.56 30.89
C GLY A 330 33.44 16.92 31.90
N GLY A 331 34.64 16.53 31.43
CA GLY A 331 35.82 16.11 32.19
C GLY A 331 36.80 17.25 32.50
N ASP A 332 36.71 18.37 31.77
CA ASP A 332 37.56 19.53 32.01
C ASP A 332 37.07 20.46 33.13
N PHE A 333 38.02 21.17 33.76
CA PHE A 333 37.70 22.32 34.59
C PHE A 333 38.80 23.37 34.62
N TYR A 334 38.40 24.57 35.05
CA TYR A 334 39.32 25.61 35.49
C TYR A 334 38.91 26.16 36.85
N ASP A 335 39.88 26.74 37.55
CA ASP A 335 39.60 27.53 38.75
C ASP A 335 40.57 28.70 38.84
N PHE A 336 40.15 29.78 39.46
CA PHE A 336 41.05 30.84 39.87
C PHE A 336 40.51 31.50 41.14
N PHE A 337 41.41 31.82 42.05
CA PHE A 337 41.04 32.38 43.36
C PHE A 337 42.21 33.12 43.98
N MET A 338 41.90 34.06 44.88
CA MET A 338 42.90 34.77 45.66
C MET A 338 43.44 33.88 46.77
N VAL A 339 44.75 33.96 47.00
CA VAL A 339 45.48 33.36 48.12
C VAL A 339 46.03 34.51 48.95
N GLY A 340 45.42 34.76 50.11
CA GLY A 340 45.67 36.00 50.86
C GLY A 340 45.25 37.26 50.08
N GLU A 341 45.99 38.36 50.26
CA GLU A 341 45.64 39.65 49.65
C GLU A 341 46.31 39.92 48.29
N ASP A 342 47.50 39.37 48.05
CA ASP A 342 48.38 39.76 46.94
C ASP A 342 48.79 38.60 46.02
N GLN A 343 48.23 37.40 46.18
CA GLN A 343 48.50 36.26 45.29
C GLN A 343 47.23 35.75 44.64
N ILE A 344 47.32 35.37 43.36
CA ILE A 344 46.23 34.70 42.63
C ILE A 344 46.69 33.33 42.16
N ALA A 345 45.92 32.30 42.51
CA ALA A 345 46.08 30.97 41.97
C ALA A 345 45.20 30.82 40.72
N VAL A 346 45.73 30.18 39.68
CA VAL A 346 44.98 29.77 38.49
C VAL A 346 45.28 28.30 38.20
N VAL A 347 44.24 27.55 37.86
CA VAL A 347 44.26 26.11 37.66
C VAL A 347 43.49 25.79 36.39
N ILE A 348 44.01 24.89 35.58
CA ILE A 348 43.29 24.22 34.49
C ILE A 348 43.60 22.73 34.55
N ALA A 349 42.62 21.90 34.24
CA ALA A 349 42.78 20.47 34.31
C ALA A 349 41.77 19.73 33.44
N ASP A 350 42.15 18.52 33.03
CA ASP A 350 41.31 17.57 32.30
C ASP A 350 41.36 16.21 33.02
N VAL A 351 40.17 15.68 33.34
CA VAL A 351 39.98 14.38 33.96
C VAL A 351 39.75 13.32 32.89
N SER A 352 40.50 12.23 32.96
CA SER A 352 40.29 11.08 32.07
C SER A 352 38.86 10.52 32.20
N GLY A 353 38.10 10.55 31.10
CA GLY A 353 36.71 10.09 31.05
C GLY A 353 35.73 11.24 30.79
N LYS A 354 34.42 10.93 30.72
CA LYS A 354 33.36 11.93 30.47
C LYS A 354 32.09 11.57 31.23
N GLY A 355 31.16 12.52 31.38
CA GLY A 355 29.90 12.31 32.06
C GLY A 355 30.00 12.46 33.59
N VAL A 356 29.04 11.88 34.31
CA VAL A 356 28.87 12.10 35.76
C VAL A 356 30.10 11.70 36.60
N PRO A 357 30.77 10.54 36.38
CA PRO A 357 31.95 10.17 37.17
C PRO A 357 33.10 11.18 37.04
N ALA A 358 33.35 11.67 35.82
CA ALA A 358 34.39 12.67 35.56
C ALA A 358 34.05 14.00 36.28
N ALA A 359 32.81 14.47 36.19
CA ALA A 359 32.37 15.66 36.94
C ALA A 359 32.51 15.54 38.45
N LEU A 360 32.22 14.40 39.05
CA LEU A 360 32.45 14.20 40.49
C LEU A 360 33.95 14.29 40.82
N PHE A 361 34.79 13.71 39.98
CA PHE A 361 36.24 13.73 40.17
C PHE A 361 36.84 15.13 39.98
N ILE A 362 36.30 15.94 39.07
CA ILE A 362 36.59 17.37 38.95
C ILE A 362 36.35 18.07 40.29
N VAL A 363 35.17 17.89 40.90
CA VAL A 363 34.80 18.59 42.15
C VAL A 363 35.75 18.22 43.28
N ILE A 364 36.10 16.94 43.41
CA ILE A 364 37.06 16.47 44.40
C ILE A 364 38.42 17.10 44.14
N THR A 365 38.95 16.96 42.92
CA THR A 365 40.30 17.46 42.56
C THR A 365 40.41 18.97 42.75
N LYS A 366 39.44 19.73 42.25
CA LYS A 366 39.35 21.19 42.41
C LYS A 366 39.35 21.59 43.89
N THR A 367 38.54 20.92 44.71
CA THR A 367 38.42 21.22 46.15
C THR A 367 39.72 20.91 46.88
N LEU A 368 40.35 19.78 46.59
CA LEU A 368 41.63 19.40 47.20
C LEU A 368 42.73 20.40 46.82
N ILE A 369 42.88 20.74 45.53
CA ILE A 369 43.86 21.73 45.06
C ILE A 369 43.65 23.06 45.79
N LYS A 370 42.40 23.56 45.79
CA LYS A 370 42.08 24.83 46.43
C LYS A 370 42.41 24.83 47.93
N ASN A 371 42.07 23.77 48.64
CA ASN A 371 42.36 23.64 50.06
C ASN A 371 43.86 23.64 50.37
N GLN A 372 44.68 22.90 49.60
CA GLN A 372 46.13 22.89 49.82
C GLN A 372 46.74 24.25 49.53
N VAL A 373 46.35 24.89 48.43
CA VAL A 373 46.87 26.21 48.08
C VAL A 373 46.46 27.27 49.12
N GLN A 374 45.21 27.24 49.61
CA GLN A 374 44.75 28.16 50.66
C GLN A 374 45.41 27.91 52.02
N ALA A 375 45.90 26.69 52.27
CA ALA A 375 46.70 26.36 53.45
C ALA A 375 48.16 26.86 53.35
N GLY A 376 48.55 27.47 52.22
CA GLY A 376 49.87 28.09 52.04
C GLY A 376 50.92 27.17 51.44
N TYR A 377 50.54 25.98 50.95
CA TYR A 377 51.46 25.09 50.24
C TYR A 377 51.89 25.68 48.89
N SER A 378 53.14 25.44 48.52
CA SER A 378 53.63 25.77 47.17
C SER A 378 52.98 24.89 46.09
N PRO A 379 53.02 25.27 44.80
CA PRO A 379 52.36 24.50 43.76
C PRO A 379 52.79 23.03 43.68
N ALA A 380 54.08 22.75 43.84
CA ALA A 380 54.60 21.38 43.84
C ALA A 380 54.10 20.56 45.05
N GLU A 381 54.13 21.15 46.25
CA GLU A 381 53.66 20.49 47.48
C GLU A 381 52.16 20.20 47.41
N ALA A 382 51.37 21.19 46.97
CA ALA A 382 49.93 21.03 46.80
C ALA A 382 49.59 19.88 45.85
N PHE A 383 50.25 19.79 44.69
CA PHE A 383 50.03 18.69 43.74
C PHE A 383 50.49 17.34 44.28
N ALA A 384 51.61 17.27 45.02
CA ALA A 384 52.06 16.02 45.64
C ALA A 384 51.05 15.51 46.69
N THR A 385 50.53 16.41 47.54
CA THR A 385 49.51 16.06 48.53
C THR A 385 48.19 15.66 47.87
N VAL A 386 47.72 16.43 46.88
CA VAL A 386 46.49 16.13 46.13
C VAL A 386 46.62 14.77 45.43
N ASN A 387 47.76 14.49 44.79
CA ASN A 387 48.00 13.22 44.12
C ASN A 387 47.86 12.03 45.09
N SER A 388 48.49 12.10 46.26
CA SER A 388 48.38 11.06 47.28
C SER A 388 46.93 10.88 47.75
N GLN A 389 46.19 11.97 48.01
CA GLN A 389 44.79 11.92 48.43
C GLN A 389 43.85 11.34 47.37
N LEU A 390 44.08 11.67 46.10
CA LEU A 390 43.32 11.10 44.98
C LEU A 390 43.64 9.60 44.81
N CYS A 391 44.91 9.19 44.92
CA CYS A 391 45.31 7.79 44.82
C CYS A 391 44.85 6.91 46.00
N GLU A 392 44.56 7.49 47.18
CA GLU A 392 44.01 6.75 48.33
C GLU A 392 42.57 6.28 48.06
N ASN A 393 41.83 7.01 47.22
CA ASN A 393 40.41 6.79 46.97
C ASN A 393 40.11 6.33 45.53
N SER A 394 41.14 6.00 44.73
CA SER A 394 41.00 5.71 43.30
C SER A 394 40.92 4.20 43.00
N ASP A 395 39.76 3.58 43.22
CA ASP A 395 39.44 2.26 42.62
C ASP A 395 39.03 2.37 41.14
N ALA A 396 38.78 3.60 40.65
CA ALA A 396 38.19 3.88 39.35
C ALA A 396 39.18 4.01 38.17
N GLY A 397 40.51 3.96 38.43
CA GLY A 397 41.53 4.11 37.38
C GLY A 397 41.53 5.47 36.64
N MET A 398 40.88 6.49 37.20
CA MET A 398 40.85 7.84 36.65
C MET A 398 42.12 8.62 37.03
N PHE A 399 42.60 9.45 36.12
CA PHE A 399 43.71 10.37 36.33
C PHE A 399 43.34 11.78 35.88
N VAL A 400 44.11 12.77 36.33
CA VAL A 400 43.90 14.18 35.96
C VAL A 400 45.18 14.75 35.40
N THR A 401 45.12 15.31 34.19
CA THR A 401 46.17 16.21 33.70
C THR A 401 45.87 17.60 34.27
N ALA A 402 46.85 18.25 34.90
CA ALA A 402 46.60 19.56 35.52
C ALA A 402 47.78 20.51 35.38
N TRP A 403 47.48 21.79 35.19
CA TRP A 403 48.43 22.88 35.30
C TRP A 403 47.95 23.87 36.36
N MET A 404 48.86 24.34 37.20
CA MET A 404 48.55 25.35 38.20
C MET A 404 49.67 26.36 38.35
N GLY A 405 49.31 27.62 38.56
CA GLY A 405 50.25 28.70 38.86
C GLY A 405 49.73 29.61 39.97
N ILE A 406 50.64 30.09 40.80
CA ILE A 406 50.41 31.12 41.81
C ILE A 406 51.21 32.36 41.41
N LEU A 407 50.51 33.42 41.05
CA LEU A 407 51.08 34.71 40.69
C LEU A 407 51.05 35.64 41.90
N ASP A 408 52.22 36.09 42.33
CA ASP A 408 52.36 37.22 43.23
C ASP A 408 52.11 38.52 42.44
N ILE A 409 51.00 39.18 42.73
CA ILE A 409 50.51 40.35 41.99
C ILE A 409 51.44 41.55 42.20
N THR A 410 52.06 41.64 43.39
CA THR A 410 52.94 42.76 43.74
C THR A 410 54.26 42.69 43.01
N THR A 411 54.84 41.51 42.88
CA THR A 411 56.16 41.31 42.26
C THR A 411 56.08 40.88 40.80
N GLY A 412 54.97 40.30 40.36
CA GLY A 412 54.82 39.66 39.04
C GLY A 412 55.45 38.27 38.96
N LYS A 413 55.93 37.71 40.09
CA LYS A 413 56.53 36.38 40.12
C LYS A 413 55.43 35.30 40.01
N LEU A 414 55.49 34.48 38.97
CA LEU A 414 54.62 33.33 38.79
C LEU A 414 55.39 32.05 39.12
N THR A 415 54.94 31.33 40.16
CA THR A 415 55.41 29.97 40.45
C THR A 415 54.37 28.98 39.94
N TYR A 416 54.76 28.02 39.12
CA TYR A 416 53.82 27.09 38.49
C TYR A 416 54.31 25.64 38.47
N VAL A 417 53.38 24.71 38.27
CA VAL A 417 53.61 23.27 38.17
C VAL A 417 52.76 22.70 37.03
N ASN A 418 53.30 21.71 36.33
CA ASN A 418 52.57 20.98 35.29
C ASN A 418 52.59 19.47 35.62
N ALA A 419 51.42 18.87 35.76
CA ALA A 419 51.18 17.45 36.00
C ALA A 419 50.54 16.79 34.76
N GLY A 420 51.31 16.62 33.68
CA GLY A 420 50.85 15.91 32.49
C GLY A 420 49.96 16.73 31.55
N HIS A 421 49.78 18.02 31.81
CA HIS A 421 48.90 18.90 31.05
C HIS A 421 49.61 19.57 29.87
N THR A 422 48.82 20.12 28.95
CA THR A 422 49.33 20.88 27.80
C THR A 422 50.25 22.04 28.25
N PRO A 423 51.31 22.34 27.51
CA PRO A 423 52.20 23.45 27.83
C PRO A 423 51.47 24.79 27.61
N PRO A 424 51.53 25.73 28.57
CA PRO A 424 50.85 27.01 28.41
C PRO A 424 51.56 27.90 27.40
N LEU A 425 50.86 28.89 26.86
CA LEU A 425 51.46 29.92 26.00
C LEU A 425 51.64 31.22 26.76
N LEU A 426 52.80 31.85 26.60
CA LEU A 426 53.12 33.15 27.20
C LEU A 426 53.36 34.17 26.09
N LYS A 427 52.65 35.30 26.17
CA LYS A 427 52.96 36.49 25.40
C LYS A 427 53.79 37.44 26.25
N THR A 428 54.99 37.76 25.80
CA THR A 428 55.82 38.81 26.41
C THR A 428 55.44 40.19 25.88
N ASN A 429 55.63 41.24 26.67
CA ASN A 429 55.35 42.61 26.27
C ASN A 429 56.23 43.03 25.08
N GLY A 430 55.60 43.39 23.96
CA GLY A 430 56.27 43.68 22.69
C GLY A 430 56.54 42.47 21.79
N GLY A 431 56.32 41.25 22.29
CA GLY A 431 56.48 39.98 21.57
C GLY A 431 55.15 39.36 21.10
N GLY A 432 55.26 38.13 20.59
CA GLY A 432 54.13 37.24 20.31
C GLY A 432 53.89 36.23 21.43
N PHE A 433 52.83 35.43 21.32
CA PHE A 433 52.65 34.22 22.11
C PHE A 433 53.69 33.18 21.69
N GLU A 434 54.30 32.53 22.66
CA GLU A 434 55.20 31.39 22.49
C GLU A 434 54.88 30.33 23.54
N TYR A 435 55.15 29.06 23.23
CA TYR A 435 55.01 27.98 24.20
C TYR A 435 56.01 28.12 25.34
N LEU A 436 55.51 28.13 26.57
CA LEU A 436 56.35 28.13 27.75
C LEU A 436 57.08 26.80 27.85
N LYS A 437 58.41 26.83 27.95
CA LYS A 437 59.21 25.63 28.18
C LYS A 437 58.92 25.10 29.59
N SER A 438 58.01 24.13 29.69
CA SER A 438 57.69 23.42 30.92
C SER A 438 58.15 21.98 30.80
N HIS A 439 58.81 21.44 31.82
CA HIS A 439 58.83 19.98 31.96
C HIS A 439 57.44 19.55 32.42
N SER A 440 56.86 18.58 31.72
CA SER A 440 55.62 17.95 32.15
C SER A 440 55.94 16.90 33.20
N GLY A 441 55.39 17.06 34.41
CA GLY A 441 55.33 15.99 35.39
C GLY A 441 54.39 14.87 34.96
N PHE A 442 54.28 13.83 35.78
CA PHE A 442 53.30 12.76 35.59
C PHE A 442 51.88 13.21 35.99
N VAL A 443 50.84 12.60 35.46
CA VAL A 443 49.45 12.96 35.78
C VAL A 443 49.12 12.75 37.27
N LEU A 444 48.20 13.56 37.80
CA LEU A 444 47.64 13.35 39.14
C LEU A 444 46.80 12.08 39.17
N ALA A 445 46.77 11.41 40.32
CA ALA A 445 46.07 10.15 40.58
C ALA A 445 46.57 8.95 39.75
N GLY A 446 47.63 9.11 38.93
CA GLY A 446 48.18 8.03 38.12
C GLY A 446 49.14 7.10 38.87
N LEU A 447 49.93 7.65 39.81
CA LEU A 447 50.88 6.88 40.62
C LEU A 447 50.99 7.47 42.03
N LYS A 448 51.01 6.60 43.05
CA LYS A 448 51.17 7.02 44.46
C LYS A 448 52.53 7.68 44.71
N GLU A 449 52.57 8.61 45.66
CA GLU A 449 53.80 9.23 46.17
C GLU A 449 54.67 9.94 45.09
N MET A 450 54.01 10.57 44.12
CA MET A 450 54.69 11.37 43.09
C MET A 450 55.13 12.74 43.60
N ASN A 451 56.38 13.08 43.33
CA ASN A 451 56.92 14.43 43.54
C ASN A 451 56.78 15.25 42.26
N TYR A 452 56.37 16.51 42.43
CA TYR A 452 56.21 17.47 41.35
C TYR A 452 57.30 18.54 41.41
N ILE A 453 57.72 19.02 40.24
CA ILE A 453 58.72 20.08 40.12
C ILE A 453 57.98 21.36 39.74
N GLN A 454 58.17 22.40 40.55
CA GLN A 454 57.69 23.73 40.23
C GLN A 454 58.77 24.56 39.54
N PHE A 455 58.32 25.53 38.77
CA PHE A 455 59.13 26.47 38.01
C PHE A 455 58.72 27.89 38.35
N GLU A 456 59.60 28.83 38.09
CA GLU A 456 59.37 30.25 38.37
C GLU A 456 59.66 31.07 37.12
N ILE A 457 58.77 32.00 36.81
CA ILE A 457 58.99 33.03 35.78
C ILE A 457 58.60 34.40 36.32
N GLN A 458 59.21 35.42 35.75
CA GLN A 458 58.86 36.81 36.03
C GLN A 458 57.93 37.31 34.93
N LEU A 459 56.68 37.63 35.30
CA LEU A 459 55.77 38.35 34.41
C LEU A 459 56.06 39.84 34.48
N HIS A 460 56.07 40.48 33.31
CA HIS A 460 56.15 41.92 33.16
C HIS A 460 54.79 42.49 32.81
N LYS A 461 54.62 43.79 33.04
CA LYS A 461 53.41 44.51 32.68
C LYS A 461 53.11 44.34 31.19
N GLY A 462 51.89 43.90 30.89
CA GLY A 462 51.40 43.60 29.54
C GLY A 462 51.59 42.16 29.10
N ASP A 463 52.23 41.30 29.91
CA ASP A 463 52.37 39.88 29.61
C ASP A 463 51.04 39.15 29.77
N THR A 464 50.79 38.18 28.90
CA THR A 464 49.55 37.39 28.90
C THR A 464 49.88 35.90 28.89
N LEU A 465 49.42 35.20 29.92
CA LEU A 465 49.43 33.75 30.01
C LEU A 465 48.12 33.20 29.43
N PHE A 466 48.23 32.18 28.58
CA PHE A 466 47.11 31.46 27.99
C PHE A 466 47.24 29.96 28.31
N LEU A 467 46.22 29.42 28.94
CA LEU A 467 46.07 28.03 29.33
C LEU A 467 44.92 27.42 28.53
N TYR A 468 45.05 26.16 28.14
CA TYR A 468 44.05 25.47 27.35
C TYR A 468 44.09 23.96 27.58
N THR A 469 43.01 23.24 27.31
CA THR A 469 42.98 21.77 27.29
C THR A 469 43.20 21.23 25.88
N ASP A 470 43.65 19.99 25.78
CA ASP A 470 44.00 19.38 24.50
C ASP A 470 42.81 19.29 23.53
N GLY A 471 41.58 19.29 24.03
CA GLY A 471 40.35 19.34 23.22
C GLY A 471 40.33 20.44 22.17
N ILE A 472 41.07 21.55 22.36
CA ILE A 472 41.26 22.58 21.33
C ILE A 472 42.17 22.11 20.22
N THR A 473 43.36 21.62 20.55
CA THR A 473 44.33 21.15 19.57
C THR A 473 43.89 19.85 18.90
N GLU A 474 43.08 19.06 19.58
CA GLU A 474 42.54 17.77 19.12
C GLU A 474 41.21 17.91 18.40
N ALA A 475 40.59 19.10 18.38
CA ALA A 475 39.34 19.34 17.65
C ALA A 475 39.51 18.94 16.17
N THR A 476 38.63 18.06 15.69
CA THR A 476 38.73 17.49 14.34
C THR A 476 37.64 18.04 13.41
N ASN A 477 38.01 18.24 12.16
CA ASN A 477 37.05 18.56 11.09
C ASN A 477 36.46 17.28 10.47
N ARG A 478 35.58 17.44 9.47
CA ARG A 478 34.97 16.35 8.70
C ARG A 478 35.96 15.38 8.01
N TYR A 479 37.22 15.79 7.87
CA TYR A 479 38.31 15.00 7.28
C TYR A 479 39.22 14.34 8.33
N TYR A 480 38.85 14.40 9.62
CA TYR A 480 39.63 13.92 10.76
C TYR A 480 40.97 14.66 10.95
N GLU A 481 41.10 15.88 10.41
CA GLU A 481 42.28 16.71 10.61
C GLU A 481 42.14 17.50 11.92
N LYS A 482 43.14 17.36 12.81
CA LYS A 482 43.22 18.09 14.08
C LYS A 482 43.47 19.59 13.83
N TYR A 483 42.87 20.44 14.65
CA TYR A 483 43.09 21.89 14.64
C TYR A 483 44.56 22.25 14.85
N GLY A 484 45.20 21.58 15.81
CA GLY A 484 46.64 21.57 16.02
C GLY A 484 47.21 22.84 16.67
N GLU A 485 48.43 22.70 17.18
CA GLU A 485 49.17 23.74 17.89
C GLU A 485 49.51 24.95 17.00
N TYR A 486 49.81 24.71 15.72
CA TYR A 486 50.18 25.77 14.78
C TYR A 486 49.06 26.79 14.56
N ARG A 487 47.80 26.33 14.43
CA ARG A 487 46.65 27.22 14.25
C ARG A 487 46.32 27.96 15.53
N LEU A 488 46.36 27.27 16.67
CA LEU A 488 46.20 27.90 17.98
C LEU A 488 47.19 29.06 18.16
N LEU A 489 48.48 28.81 17.91
CA LEU A 489 49.53 29.81 18.00
C LEU A 489 49.30 30.97 17.03
N ALA A 490 48.85 30.69 15.81
CA ALA A 490 48.58 31.72 14.80
C ALA A 490 47.43 32.65 15.22
N VAL A 491 46.31 32.09 15.69
CA VAL A 491 45.13 32.87 16.13
C VAL A 491 45.46 33.72 17.35
N LEU A 492 46.18 33.17 18.32
CA LEU A 492 46.64 33.92 19.49
C LEU A 492 47.54 35.10 19.08
N ASN A 493 48.45 34.89 18.13
CA ASN A 493 49.35 35.95 17.65
C ASN A 493 48.67 37.01 16.80
N GLN A 494 47.63 36.66 16.03
CA GLN A 494 46.78 37.63 15.33
C GLN A 494 46.02 38.54 16.33
N ASN A 495 45.70 38.01 17.51
CA ASN A 495 44.95 38.68 18.57
C ASN A 495 45.82 39.10 19.77
N ARG A 496 47.14 39.23 19.60
CA ARG A 496 48.10 39.48 20.70
C ARG A 496 47.88 40.74 21.56
N GLY A 497 47.08 41.69 21.07
CA GLY A 497 46.68 42.90 21.80
C GLY A 497 45.29 42.83 22.44
N ALA A 498 44.57 41.71 22.28
CA ALA A 498 43.22 41.55 22.79
C ALA A 498 43.22 41.31 24.30
N LEU A 499 42.16 41.79 24.97
CA LEU A 499 41.89 41.42 26.36
C LEU A 499 41.53 39.93 26.46
N PRO A 500 41.76 39.28 27.62
CA PRO A 500 41.48 37.86 27.83
C PRO A 500 40.16 37.36 27.24
N LYS A 501 39.04 38.03 27.55
CA LYS A 501 37.71 37.67 27.02
C LYS A 501 37.65 37.64 25.48
N THR A 502 38.20 38.66 24.85
CA THR A 502 38.21 38.79 23.39
C THR A 502 39.16 37.77 22.76
N LEU A 503 40.29 37.49 23.42
CA LEU A 503 41.25 36.47 23.00
C LEU A 503 40.61 35.07 23.02
N LEU A 504 39.95 34.70 24.11
CA LEU A 504 39.25 33.41 24.24
C LEU A 504 38.17 33.26 23.17
N LYS A 505 37.37 34.31 22.95
CA LYS A 505 36.34 34.31 21.91
C LYS A 505 36.94 34.10 20.52
N ALA A 506 38.05 34.76 20.20
CA ALA A 506 38.71 34.60 18.91
C ALA A 506 39.20 33.17 18.67
N VAL A 507 39.69 32.48 19.71
CA VAL A 507 40.09 31.06 19.61
C VAL A 507 38.87 30.17 19.38
N VAL A 508 37.77 30.37 20.12
CA VAL A 508 36.54 29.57 19.89
C VAL A 508 35.98 29.79 18.50
N ASP A 509 35.88 31.04 18.06
CA ASP A 509 35.35 31.36 16.75
C ASP A 509 36.22 30.71 15.63
N ASP A 510 37.55 30.62 15.79
CA ASP A 510 38.43 29.93 14.81
C ASP A 510 38.32 28.39 14.88
N VAL A 511 38.18 27.82 16.08
CA VAL A 511 37.91 26.38 16.25
C VAL A 511 36.57 26.00 15.60
N ASP A 512 35.52 26.81 15.80
CA ASP A 512 34.20 26.62 15.20
C ASP A 512 34.26 26.67 13.67
N LEU A 513 35.06 27.59 13.12
CA LEU A 513 35.31 27.66 11.68
C LEU A 513 36.07 26.43 11.14
N HIS A 514 36.92 25.79 11.95
CA HIS A 514 37.63 24.57 11.55
C HIS A 514 36.73 23.33 11.59
N ILE A 515 35.91 23.17 12.64
CA ILE A 515 35.09 21.98 12.81
C ILE A 515 33.80 22.01 11.97
N GLU A 516 33.29 23.21 11.65
CA GLU A 516 32.04 23.44 10.92
C GLU A 516 30.86 22.69 11.58
N ASP A 517 30.23 21.76 10.86
CA ASP A 517 29.09 20.96 11.34
C ASP A 517 29.52 19.65 12.06
N THR A 518 30.82 19.46 12.30
CA THR A 518 31.34 18.25 12.94
C THR A 518 31.07 18.28 14.46
N THR A 519 30.62 17.16 15.02
CA THR A 519 30.43 17.04 16.46
C THR A 519 31.75 17.20 17.21
N GLN A 520 31.75 18.05 18.24
CA GLN A 520 32.89 18.25 19.13
C GLN A 520 33.30 16.91 19.78
N SER A 521 34.58 16.56 19.66
CA SER A 521 35.13 15.29 20.17
C SER A 521 35.49 15.36 21.65
N ASP A 522 35.98 16.50 22.12
CA ASP A 522 36.37 16.74 23.52
C ASP A 522 36.02 18.12 24.04
N ASP A 523 36.04 18.29 25.36
CA ASP A 523 35.74 19.55 26.02
C ASP A 523 36.74 20.64 25.60
N LEU A 524 36.24 21.85 25.40
CA LEU A 524 37.07 23.00 25.06
C LEU A 524 37.18 23.89 26.27
N THR A 525 38.35 23.89 26.93
CA THR A 525 38.56 24.68 28.13
C THR A 525 39.78 25.58 27.97
N MET A 526 39.62 26.85 28.35
CA MET A 526 40.65 27.87 28.22
C MET A 526 40.59 28.88 29.33
N LEU A 527 41.76 29.43 29.68
CA LEU A 527 41.91 30.53 30.61
C LEU A 527 43.00 31.47 30.11
N ALA A 528 42.72 32.77 30.14
CA ALA A 528 43.71 33.79 29.81
C ALA A 528 43.88 34.76 30.98
N LEU A 529 45.13 35.01 31.39
CA LEU A 529 45.50 35.95 32.44
C LEU A 529 46.51 36.96 31.90
N THR A 530 46.17 38.25 31.96
CA THR A 530 47.08 39.35 31.62
C THR A 530 47.53 40.07 32.90
N TYR A 531 48.84 40.18 33.08
CA TYR A 531 49.44 40.91 34.19
C TYR A 531 49.66 42.37 33.80
N ASN A 532 49.10 43.32 34.56
CA ASN A 532 49.19 44.75 34.29
C ASN A 532 50.07 45.50 35.31
N GLY A 533 50.61 44.79 36.31
CA GLY A 533 51.40 45.35 37.39
C GLY A 533 50.58 46.21 38.36
N ARG A 534 51.15 46.49 39.54
CA ARG A 534 50.58 47.47 40.48
C ARG A 534 50.68 48.86 39.84
N ILE A 535 49.57 49.61 39.83
CA ILE A 535 49.49 50.98 39.28
C ILE A 535 50.25 51.95 40.18
#